data_AF-L9VXL4-F1
#
_entry.id   AF-L9VXL4-F1
#
_cell.length_a   1.000
_cell.length_b   1.000
_cell.length_c   1.000
_cell.angle_alpha   90.00
_cell.angle_beta   90.00
_cell.angle_gamma   90.00
#
_symmetry.space_group_name_H-M   'P 1'
#
loop_
_entity.id
_entity.type
_entity.pdbx_description
1 polymer ?
#
loop_
_entity_poly.entity_id
_entity_poly.type
_entity_poly.pdbx_seq_one_letter_code
_entity_poly.pdbx_strand_id
1 'polypeptide(L)'
;MTNILSDSAYVVESLPELWFGLVMISLGVYLLLDGFDFGLGMLFVEADETERERMLAAFGPLWKANEVWLVLFGTVLFAGFPAVYANILSRHYLLVFAILLALGLRGLGSKLREEHDDDQWVRFWDACFVVGSTTAPFLLGVFVASWVLGEPSALAVAPIVVGITVVALSIVLGAAFLGIKTRGTLRERVVRRGRAAIAVYVGLFALTAVVLFVRYPELQPVLQSIPTAAMVLATLVFAMLGVGTTSNGYYHGAFLSAAGLAAVFVLFISTLLYPAVDPAAGLSITDAVVSPLSLNLTAVFAVVFLPIIGFYFVFLYTLFSGPASPETSYSSH
;
A
#
# COMPACT_ATOMS: atom_id res chain seq x y z
N MET A 1 28.81 -6.01 21.44
CA MET A 1 27.94 -6.86 20.62
C MET A 1 27.62 -8.10 21.42
N THR A 2 26.37 -8.21 21.88
CA THR A 2 25.83 -9.43 22.50
C THR A 2 25.91 -10.58 21.49
N ASN A 3 26.07 -11.81 22.01
CA ASN A 3 26.14 -13.01 21.19
C ASN A 3 24.82 -13.17 20.40
N ILE A 4 24.88 -13.38 19.08
CA ILE A 4 23.70 -13.60 18.22
C ILE A 4 22.87 -14.80 18.70
N LEU A 5 23.53 -15.77 19.33
CA LEU A 5 22.91 -16.98 19.88
C LEU A 5 22.42 -16.80 21.33
N SER A 6 22.24 -15.56 21.79
CA SER A 6 21.78 -15.24 23.14
C SER A 6 20.27 -15.47 23.29
N ASP A 7 19.88 -16.28 24.27
CA ASP A 7 18.48 -16.49 24.66
C ASP A 7 17.94 -15.37 25.57
N SER A 8 18.82 -14.64 26.25
CA SER A 8 18.43 -13.71 27.31
C SER A 8 18.47 -12.24 26.90
N ALA A 9 19.03 -11.92 25.73
CA ALA A 9 19.24 -10.54 25.30
C ALA A 9 19.27 -10.41 23.77
N TYR A 10 18.72 -9.31 23.27
CA TYR A 10 18.80 -8.95 21.86
C TYR A 10 20.22 -8.48 21.49
N VAL A 11 20.60 -8.63 20.23
CA VAL A 11 21.88 -8.12 19.68
C VAL A 11 21.93 -6.58 19.77
N VAL A 12 20.77 -5.94 19.62
CA VAL A 12 20.53 -4.51 19.84
C VAL A 12 19.28 -4.39 20.69
N GLU A 13 19.29 -3.58 21.75
CA GLU A 13 18.14 -3.46 22.66
C GLU A 13 16.86 -3.03 21.94
N SER A 14 16.97 -2.16 20.94
CA SER A 14 15.85 -1.66 20.14
C SER A 14 15.43 -2.60 19.00
N LEU A 15 15.88 -3.85 18.99
CA LEU A 15 15.57 -4.79 17.90
C LEU A 15 14.06 -5.07 17.74
N PRO A 16 13.26 -5.20 18.82
CA PRO A 16 11.80 -5.32 18.70
C PRO A 16 11.15 -4.14 17.97
N GLU A 17 11.54 -2.90 18.29
CA GLU A 17 11.03 -1.69 17.65
C GLU A 17 11.49 -1.57 16.20
N LEU A 18 12.73 -1.95 15.90
CA LEU A 18 13.24 -2.02 14.53
C LEU A 18 12.46 -3.05 13.70
N TRP A 19 12.10 -4.18 14.31
CA TRP A 19 11.30 -5.22 13.65
C TRP A 19 9.86 -4.76 13.41
N PHE A 20 9.24 -4.07 14.38
CA PHE A 20 7.97 -3.38 14.18
C PHE A 20 8.07 -2.36 13.02
N GLY A 21 9.15 -1.58 12.98
CA GLY A 21 9.46 -0.70 11.86
C GLY A 21 9.52 -1.44 10.53
N LEU A 22 10.13 -2.63 10.47
CA LEU A 22 10.18 -3.46 9.27
C LEU A 22 8.78 -3.93 8.83
N VAL A 23 7.90 -4.31 9.77
CA VAL A 23 6.48 -4.62 9.49
C VAL A 23 5.82 -3.41 8.83
N MET A 24 5.93 -2.22 9.43
CA MET A 24 5.28 -1.03 8.89
C MET A 24 5.87 -0.57 7.56
N ILE A 25 7.20 -0.70 7.38
CA ILE A 25 7.87 -0.42 6.10
C ILE A 25 7.39 -1.38 5.02
N SER A 26 7.28 -2.68 5.32
CA SER A 26 6.80 -3.66 4.32
C SER A 26 5.36 -3.37 3.87
N LEU A 27 4.47 -3.00 4.80
CA LEU A 27 3.13 -2.51 4.48
C LEU A 27 3.17 -1.22 3.65
N GLY A 28 4.06 -0.29 4.00
CA GLY A 28 4.16 0.99 3.30
C GLY A 28 4.72 0.87 1.89
N VAL A 29 5.71 0.00 1.67
CA VAL A 29 6.22 -0.29 0.33
C VAL A 29 5.15 -1.02 -0.49
N TYR A 30 4.41 -1.96 0.10
CA TYR A 30 3.27 -2.58 -0.58
C TYR A 30 2.23 -1.54 -1.00
N LEU A 31 1.80 -0.67 -0.08
CA LEU A 31 0.85 0.40 -0.37
C LEU A 31 1.35 1.37 -1.44
N LEU A 32 2.66 1.65 -1.46
CA LEU A 32 3.27 2.51 -2.47
C LEU A 32 3.25 1.85 -3.85
N LEU A 33 3.78 0.63 -3.94
CA LEU A 33 4.02 -0.05 -5.20
C LEU A 33 2.72 -0.58 -5.79
N ASP A 34 1.97 -1.36 -5.01
CA ASP A 34 0.70 -1.91 -5.48
C ASP A 34 -0.41 -0.84 -5.50
N GLY A 35 -0.26 0.25 -4.73
CA GLY A 35 -1.16 1.40 -4.77
C GLY A 35 -1.22 2.08 -6.13
N PHE A 36 -0.10 2.18 -6.85
CA PHE A 36 -0.16 2.71 -8.22
C PHE A 36 -0.76 1.71 -9.21
N ASP A 37 -0.60 0.41 -8.99
CA ASP A 37 -1.23 -0.63 -9.80
C ASP A 37 -2.76 -0.62 -9.62
N PHE A 38 -3.24 -0.47 -8.39
CA PHE A 38 -4.65 -0.28 -8.08
C PHE A 38 -5.20 1.00 -8.74
N GLY A 39 -4.49 2.11 -8.61
CA GLY A 39 -4.87 3.37 -9.26
C GLY A 39 -4.94 3.26 -10.77
N LEU A 40 -3.97 2.57 -11.38
CA LEU A 40 -3.97 2.28 -12.81
C LEU A 40 -5.22 1.48 -13.19
N GLY A 41 -5.52 0.40 -12.46
CA GLY A 41 -6.70 -0.42 -12.71
C GLY A 41 -8.03 0.31 -12.53
N MET A 42 -8.11 1.29 -11.62
CA MET A 42 -9.29 2.16 -11.49
C MET A 42 -9.43 3.13 -12.66
N LEU A 43 -8.33 3.72 -13.14
CA LEU A 43 -8.33 4.65 -14.27
C LEU A 43 -8.55 3.94 -15.62
N PHE A 44 -8.41 2.61 -15.64
CA PHE A 44 -8.63 1.76 -16.81
C PHE A 44 -10.05 1.86 -17.39
N VAL A 45 -11.04 2.19 -16.56
CA VAL A 45 -12.44 2.34 -16.99
C VAL A 45 -12.63 3.49 -18.00
N GLU A 46 -11.76 4.51 -17.97
CA GLU A 46 -11.83 5.69 -18.83
C GLU A 46 -11.02 5.56 -20.13
N ALA A 47 -10.27 4.46 -20.26
CA ALA A 47 -9.38 4.20 -21.39
C ALA A 47 -10.13 3.53 -22.55
N ASP A 48 -9.79 3.92 -23.78
CA ASP A 48 -10.13 3.16 -24.99
C ASP A 48 -9.24 1.91 -25.14
N GLU A 49 -9.54 1.03 -26.11
CA GLU A 49 -8.81 -0.24 -26.26
C GLU A 49 -7.30 -0.05 -26.44
N THR A 50 -6.89 0.92 -27.26
CA THR A 50 -5.46 1.20 -27.50
C THR A 50 -4.77 1.76 -26.25
N GLU A 51 -5.50 2.49 -25.43
CA GLU A 51 -5.02 2.99 -24.15
C GLU A 51 -4.97 1.89 -23.10
N ARG A 52 -5.94 0.98 -23.08
CA ARG A 52 -5.99 -0.20 -22.21
C ARG A 52 -4.79 -1.10 -22.42
N GLU A 53 -4.45 -1.42 -23.67
CA GLU A 53 -3.24 -2.18 -24.01
C GLU A 53 -1.97 -1.51 -23.47
N ARG A 54 -1.84 -0.18 -23.63
CA ARG A 54 -0.68 0.56 -23.09
C ARG A 54 -0.64 0.55 -21.56
N MET A 55 -1.80 0.62 -20.90
CA MET A 55 -1.89 0.53 -19.44
C MET A 55 -1.51 -0.87 -18.95
N LEU A 56 -1.96 -1.93 -19.62
CA LEU A 56 -1.59 -3.31 -19.29
C LEU A 56 -0.09 -3.56 -19.52
N ALA A 57 0.49 -3.04 -20.60
CA ALA A 57 1.93 -3.10 -20.83
C ALA A 57 2.75 -2.41 -19.74
N ALA A 58 2.23 -1.32 -19.14
CA ALA A 58 2.85 -0.66 -17.99
C ALA A 58 2.73 -1.47 -16.69
N PHE A 59 1.64 -2.22 -16.54
CA PHE A 59 1.28 -2.99 -15.34
C PHE A 59 2.00 -4.35 -15.28
N GLY A 60 2.01 -5.09 -16.39
CA GLY A 60 2.41 -6.51 -16.44
C GLY A 60 3.78 -6.85 -15.82
N PRO A 61 4.87 -6.11 -16.13
CA PRO A 61 6.20 -6.44 -15.62
C PRO A 61 6.40 -6.22 -14.12
N LEU A 62 5.59 -5.34 -13.50
CA LEU A 62 5.82 -4.85 -12.14
C LEU A 62 4.86 -5.45 -11.11
N TRP A 63 3.60 -5.67 -11.49
CA TRP A 63 2.55 -6.05 -10.55
C TRP A 63 2.90 -7.32 -9.73
N LYS A 64 3.35 -8.39 -10.39
CA LYS A 64 3.70 -9.65 -9.69
C LYS A 64 4.84 -9.45 -8.68
N ALA A 65 5.79 -8.56 -8.98
CA ALA A 65 6.86 -8.24 -8.07
C ALA A 65 6.32 -7.44 -6.87
N ASN A 66 5.42 -6.48 -7.11
CA ASN A 66 4.84 -5.64 -6.07
C ASN A 66 4.08 -6.45 -5.00
N GLU A 67 3.36 -7.51 -5.40
CA GLU A 67 2.64 -8.43 -4.48
C GLU A 67 3.55 -9.12 -3.45
N VAL A 68 4.86 -9.27 -3.74
CA VAL A 68 5.82 -9.87 -2.81
C VAL A 68 5.90 -9.08 -1.50
N TRP A 69 5.65 -7.76 -1.53
CA TRP A 69 5.67 -6.93 -0.33
C TRP A 69 4.52 -7.23 0.63
N LEU A 70 3.34 -7.62 0.13
CA LEU A 70 2.24 -8.07 0.99
C LEU A 70 2.58 -9.41 1.67
N VAL A 71 3.20 -10.32 0.93
CA VAL A 71 3.68 -11.60 1.49
C VAL A 71 4.78 -11.35 2.53
N LEU A 72 5.70 -10.42 2.25
CA LEU A 72 6.75 -10.03 3.19
C LEU A 72 6.15 -9.42 4.45
N PHE A 73 5.14 -8.55 4.34
CA PHE A 73 4.41 -8.00 5.48
C PHE A 73 3.86 -9.11 6.39
N GLY A 74 3.13 -10.08 5.83
CA GLY A 74 2.63 -11.21 6.60
C GLY A 74 3.74 -12.06 7.22
N THR A 75 4.84 -12.27 6.49
CA THR A 75 5.97 -13.10 6.93
C THR A 75 6.75 -12.44 8.08
N VAL A 76 7.06 -11.15 7.95
CA VAL A 76 7.77 -10.38 8.99
C VAL A 76 6.89 -10.25 10.23
N LEU A 77 5.58 -10.00 10.05
CA LEU A 77 4.63 -9.96 11.15
C LEU A 77 4.58 -11.30 11.89
N PHE A 78 4.48 -12.42 11.17
CA PHE A 78 4.49 -13.76 11.78
C PHE A 78 5.81 -14.07 12.49
N ALA A 79 6.94 -13.75 11.86
CA ALA A 79 8.27 -14.04 12.39
C ALA A 79 8.59 -13.24 13.68
N GLY A 80 8.10 -12.00 13.78
CA GLY A 80 8.34 -11.16 14.96
C GLY A 80 7.24 -11.22 16.00
N PHE A 81 5.97 -11.31 15.58
CA PHE A 81 4.78 -11.15 16.41
C PHE A 81 3.72 -12.23 16.09
N PRO A 82 4.02 -13.53 16.31
CA PRO A 82 3.15 -14.63 15.87
C PRO A 82 1.76 -14.60 16.52
N ALA A 83 1.66 -14.15 17.78
CA ALA A 83 0.38 -13.96 18.45
C ALA A 83 -0.49 -12.91 17.75
N VAL A 84 0.12 -11.79 17.35
CA VAL A 84 -0.57 -10.72 16.60
C VAL A 84 -1.04 -11.24 15.24
N TYR A 85 -0.18 -11.94 14.52
CA TYR A 85 -0.52 -12.56 13.24
C TYR A 85 -1.75 -13.49 13.38
N ALA A 86 -1.74 -14.37 14.40
CA ALA A 86 -2.85 -15.28 14.66
C ALA A 86 -4.14 -14.53 15.05
N ASN A 87 -4.05 -13.53 15.92
CA ASN A 87 -5.21 -12.75 16.38
C ASN A 87 -5.84 -11.95 15.24
N ILE A 88 -5.03 -11.33 14.39
CA ILE A 88 -5.52 -10.56 13.23
C ILE A 88 -6.24 -11.48 12.25
N LEU A 89 -5.61 -12.60 11.86
CA LEU A 89 -6.23 -13.56 10.95
C LEU A 89 -7.51 -14.15 11.54
N SER A 90 -7.53 -14.46 12.84
CA SER A 90 -8.72 -15.00 13.51
C SER A 90 -9.87 -14.00 13.53
N ARG A 91 -9.62 -12.74 13.91
CA ARG A 91 -10.66 -11.70 14.00
C ARG A 91 -11.16 -11.23 12.63
N HIS A 92 -10.28 -11.17 11.64
CA HIS A 92 -10.56 -10.55 10.34
C HIS A 92 -10.54 -11.56 9.19
N TYR A 93 -10.75 -12.86 9.44
CA TYR A 93 -10.60 -13.90 8.42
C TYR A 93 -11.44 -13.61 7.16
N LEU A 94 -12.72 -13.23 7.31
CA LEU A 94 -13.59 -12.89 6.17
C LEU A 94 -13.05 -11.71 5.37
N LEU A 95 -12.53 -10.69 6.05
CA LEU A 95 -11.96 -9.51 5.42
C LEU A 95 -10.67 -9.87 4.66
N VAL A 96 -9.81 -10.69 5.25
CA VAL A 96 -8.59 -11.19 4.60
C VAL A 96 -8.94 -12.03 3.37
N PHE A 97 -9.91 -12.94 3.47
CA PHE A 97 -10.40 -13.70 2.32
C PHE A 97 -10.97 -12.79 1.22
N ALA A 98 -11.72 -11.76 1.59
CA ALA A 98 -12.25 -10.79 0.63
C ALA A 98 -11.13 -9.98 -0.07
N ILE A 99 -10.07 -9.61 0.65
CA ILE A 99 -8.86 -8.99 0.07
C ILE A 99 -8.22 -9.94 -0.94
N LEU A 100 -7.98 -11.19 -0.56
CA LEU A 100 -7.38 -12.19 -1.45
C LEU A 100 -8.24 -12.44 -2.70
N LEU A 101 -9.57 -12.49 -2.56
CA LEU A 101 -10.48 -12.59 -3.69
C LEU A 101 -10.41 -11.35 -4.60
N ALA A 102 -10.34 -10.14 -4.04
CA ALA A 102 -10.22 -8.91 -4.82
C ALA A 102 -8.88 -8.83 -5.57
N LEU A 103 -7.77 -9.22 -4.93
CA LEU A 103 -6.45 -9.34 -5.57
C LEU A 103 -6.47 -10.41 -6.67
N GLY A 104 -7.13 -11.54 -6.41
CA GLY A 104 -7.35 -12.61 -7.39
C GLY A 104 -8.13 -12.13 -8.61
N LEU A 105 -9.25 -11.42 -8.41
CA LEU A 105 -10.06 -10.84 -9.48
C LEU A 105 -9.25 -9.88 -10.35
N ARG A 106 -8.38 -9.06 -9.74
CA ARG A 106 -7.47 -8.18 -10.49
C ARG A 106 -6.49 -8.99 -11.33
N GLY A 107 -5.77 -9.92 -10.71
CA GLY A 107 -4.74 -10.71 -11.39
C GLY A 107 -5.27 -11.63 -12.48
N LEU A 108 -6.48 -12.19 -12.28
CA LEU A 108 -7.19 -12.96 -13.29
C LEU A 108 -7.74 -12.06 -14.39
N GLY A 109 -8.31 -10.90 -14.05
CA GLY A 109 -8.80 -9.91 -15.01
C GLY A 109 -7.74 -9.46 -16.00
N SER A 110 -6.55 -9.11 -15.53
CA SER A 110 -5.47 -8.67 -16.44
C SER A 110 -4.95 -9.79 -17.36
N LYS A 111 -4.93 -11.05 -16.88
CA LYS A 111 -4.36 -12.17 -17.65
C LYS A 111 -5.37 -12.80 -18.59
N LEU A 112 -6.54 -13.17 -18.07
CA LEU A 112 -7.54 -13.92 -18.81
C LEU A 112 -8.18 -13.09 -19.92
N ARG A 113 -8.17 -11.76 -19.80
CA ARG A 113 -8.55 -10.84 -20.88
C ARG A 113 -7.88 -11.18 -22.22
N GLU A 114 -6.59 -11.53 -22.21
CA GLU A 114 -5.79 -11.75 -23.43
C GLU A 114 -5.99 -13.13 -24.06
N GLU A 115 -6.72 -14.05 -23.40
CA GLU A 115 -6.88 -15.44 -23.85
C GLU A 115 -7.94 -15.62 -24.94
N HIS A 116 -8.90 -14.69 -25.05
CA HIS A 116 -9.96 -14.75 -26.05
C HIS A 116 -10.36 -13.36 -26.57
N ASP A 117 -10.53 -13.26 -27.89
CA ASP A 117 -10.90 -12.02 -28.60
C ASP A 117 -12.42 -11.73 -28.58
N ASP A 118 -13.22 -12.46 -27.79
CA ASP A 118 -14.66 -12.23 -27.71
C ASP A 118 -15.00 -10.97 -26.91
N ASP A 119 -15.87 -10.11 -27.45
CA ASP A 119 -16.25 -8.83 -26.84
C ASP A 119 -16.85 -9.01 -25.43
N GLN A 120 -17.63 -10.06 -25.19
CA GLN A 120 -18.23 -10.29 -23.86
C GLN A 120 -17.17 -10.74 -22.87
N TRP A 121 -16.25 -11.60 -23.31
CA TRP A 121 -15.10 -12.05 -22.53
C TRP A 121 -14.20 -10.89 -22.10
N VAL A 122 -13.77 -10.05 -23.04
CA VAL A 122 -12.90 -8.90 -22.76
C VAL A 122 -13.59 -7.94 -21.79
N ARG A 123 -14.88 -7.62 -22.01
CA ARG A 123 -15.64 -6.72 -21.12
C ARG A 123 -15.79 -7.28 -19.70
N PHE A 124 -15.99 -8.58 -19.58
CA PHE A 124 -16.10 -9.24 -18.28
C PHE A 124 -14.78 -9.13 -17.50
N TRP A 125 -13.66 -9.46 -18.13
CA TRP A 125 -12.35 -9.39 -17.47
C TRP A 125 -11.85 -7.96 -17.24
N ASP A 126 -12.20 -7.01 -18.10
CA ASP A 126 -12.00 -5.58 -17.87
C ASP A 126 -12.76 -5.14 -16.61
N ALA A 127 -14.02 -5.56 -16.46
CA ALA A 127 -14.79 -5.27 -15.26
C ALA A 127 -14.18 -5.93 -14.01
N CYS A 128 -13.76 -7.19 -14.08
CA CYS A 128 -13.05 -7.86 -12.98
C CYS A 128 -11.76 -7.14 -12.59
N PHE A 129 -10.99 -6.66 -13.57
CA PHE A 129 -9.75 -5.91 -13.34
C PHE A 129 -10.02 -4.60 -12.60
N VAL A 130 -11.01 -3.82 -13.05
CA VAL A 130 -11.41 -2.55 -12.41
C VAL A 130 -11.98 -2.80 -11.00
N VAL A 131 -12.87 -3.78 -10.84
CA VAL A 131 -13.51 -4.11 -9.56
C VAL A 131 -12.48 -4.62 -8.56
N GLY A 132 -11.58 -5.51 -8.97
CA GLY A 132 -10.48 -5.98 -8.12
C GLY A 132 -9.56 -4.85 -7.71
N SER A 133 -9.19 -3.97 -8.65
CA SER A 133 -8.33 -2.80 -8.41
C SER A 133 -8.96 -1.72 -7.53
N THR A 134 -10.29 -1.69 -7.42
CA THR A 134 -11.01 -0.77 -6.52
C THR A 134 -11.24 -1.42 -5.14
N THR A 135 -11.65 -2.68 -5.14
CA THR A 135 -12.08 -3.39 -3.93
C THR A 135 -10.89 -3.78 -3.06
N ALA A 136 -9.76 -4.17 -3.65
CA ALA A 136 -8.55 -4.54 -2.91
C ALA A 136 -8.02 -3.39 -2.02
N PRO A 137 -7.70 -2.18 -2.52
CA PRO A 137 -7.24 -1.08 -1.68
C PRO A 137 -8.30 -0.62 -0.67
N PHE A 138 -9.60 -0.67 -1.02
CA PHE A 138 -10.67 -0.37 -0.08
C PHE A 138 -10.65 -1.32 1.12
N LEU A 139 -10.65 -2.63 0.87
CA LEU A 139 -10.64 -3.64 1.92
C LEU A 139 -9.33 -3.65 2.71
N LEU A 140 -8.18 -3.36 2.07
CA LEU A 140 -6.90 -3.18 2.76
C LEU A 140 -6.94 -1.98 3.72
N GLY A 141 -7.52 -0.85 3.32
CA GLY A 141 -7.70 0.29 4.21
C GLY A 141 -8.65 -0.01 5.36
N VAL A 142 -9.77 -0.69 5.10
CA VAL A 142 -10.68 -1.19 6.13
C VAL A 142 -9.95 -2.12 7.10
N PHE A 143 -9.11 -3.03 6.59
CA PHE A 143 -8.33 -3.96 7.40
C PHE A 143 -7.31 -3.26 8.29
N VAL A 144 -6.50 -2.35 7.73
CA VAL A 144 -5.50 -1.61 8.50
C VAL A 144 -6.16 -0.77 9.59
N ALA A 145 -7.27 -0.11 9.29
CA ALA A 145 -8.01 0.64 10.28
C ALA A 145 -8.63 -0.26 11.36
N SER A 146 -9.24 -1.39 10.98
CA SER A 146 -9.81 -2.34 11.95
C SER A 146 -8.72 -2.90 12.88
N TRP A 147 -7.55 -3.19 12.33
CA TRP A 147 -6.38 -3.62 13.11
C TRP A 147 -5.89 -2.53 14.08
N VAL A 148 -5.63 -1.32 13.59
CA VAL A 148 -5.10 -0.22 14.44
C VAL A 148 -6.09 0.25 15.50
N LEU A 149 -7.38 0.23 15.20
CA LEU A 149 -8.42 0.67 16.13
C LEU A 149 -8.90 -0.46 17.04
N GLY A 150 -8.48 -1.70 16.80
CA GLY A 150 -9.03 -2.87 17.49
C GLY A 150 -10.53 -3.07 17.24
N GLU A 151 -11.04 -2.56 16.11
CA GLU A 151 -12.47 -2.55 15.79
C GLU A 151 -12.88 -3.89 15.17
N PRO A 152 -13.80 -4.66 15.78
CA PRO A 152 -14.21 -5.96 15.25
C PRO A 152 -15.06 -5.86 13.98
N SER A 153 -15.75 -4.74 13.77
CA SER A 153 -16.64 -4.57 12.62
C SER A 153 -15.95 -3.86 11.46
N ALA A 154 -15.73 -4.59 10.36
CA ALA A 154 -15.27 -4.01 9.09
C ALA A 154 -16.25 -2.96 8.51
N LEU A 155 -17.51 -2.93 8.99
CA LEU A 155 -18.54 -1.98 8.58
C LEU A 155 -18.61 -0.74 9.47
N ALA A 156 -17.74 -0.62 10.47
CA ALA A 156 -17.66 0.58 11.29
C ALA A 156 -17.26 1.80 10.45
N VAL A 157 -17.68 2.98 10.89
CA VAL A 157 -17.50 4.24 10.15
C VAL A 157 -16.02 4.53 9.91
N ALA A 158 -15.16 4.36 10.93
CA ALA A 158 -13.74 4.66 10.81
C ALA A 158 -13.03 3.75 9.80
N PRO A 159 -13.15 2.40 9.86
CA PRO A 159 -12.63 1.52 8.82
C PRO A 159 -13.11 1.84 7.41
N ILE A 160 -14.40 2.11 7.21
CA ILE A 160 -14.94 2.47 5.90
C ILE A 160 -14.29 3.75 5.38
N VAL A 161 -14.21 4.80 6.21
CA VAL A 161 -13.60 6.08 5.81
C VAL A 161 -12.14 5.86 5.42
N VAL A 162 -11.37 5.11 6.20
CA VAL A 162 -9.97 4.80 5.86
C VAL A 162 -9.86 3.97 4.58
N GLY A 163 -10.76 3.01 4.35
CA GLY A 163 -10.85 2.28 3.09
C GLY A 163 -11.01 3.21 1.89
N ILE A 164 -11.92 4.18 1.97
CA ILE A 164 -12.12 5.17 0.91
C ILE A 164 -10.89 6.09 0.77
N THR A 165 -10.25 6.47 1.88
CA THR A 165 -8.99 7.24 1.87
C THR A 165 -7.89 6.49 1.09
N VAL A 166 -7.74 5.19 1.30
CA VAL A 166 -6.74 4.36 0.61
C VAL A 166 -7.06 4.20 -0.88
N VAL A 167 -8.34 4.11 -1.25
CA VAL A 167 -8.77 4.16 -2.66
C VAL A 167 -8.36 5.48 -3.32
N ALA A 168 -8.63 6.62 -2.67
CA ALA A 168 -8.24 7.92 -3.19
C ALA A 168 -6.72 8.05 -3.34
N LEU A 169 -5.95 7.60 -2.34
CA LEU A 169 -4.49 7.54 -2.39
C LEU A 169 -3.99 6.70 -3.56
N SER A 170 -4.60 5.53 -3.79
CA SER A 170 -4.25 4.63 -4.89
C SER A 170 -4.46 5.31 -6.25
N ILE A 171 -5.56 6.06 -6.43
CA ILE A 171 -5.79 6.84 -7.67
C ILE A 171 -4.71 7.92 -7.84
N VAL A 172 -4.28 8.59 -6.77
CA VAL A 172 -3.17 9.57 -6.83
C VAL A 172 -1.87 8.90 -7.28
N LEU A 173 -1.52 7.76 -6.69
CA LEU A 173 -0.33 6.98 -7.04
C LEU A 173 -0.38 6.49 -8.49
N GLY A 174 -1.50 5.92 -8.92
CA GLY A 174 -1.69 5.39 -10.27
C GLY A 174 -1.65 6.49 -11.34
N ALA A 175 -2.28 7.64 -11.08
CA ALA A 175 -2.21 8.78 -11.98
C ALA A 175 -0.79 9.34 -12.11
N ALA A 176 -0.03 9.40 -11.02
CA ALA A 176 1.36 9.86 -11.04
C ALA A 176 2.26 8.88 -11.82
N PHE A 177 2.10 7.58 -11.60
CA PHE A 177 2.82 6.54 -12.33
C PHE A 177 2.48 6.55 -13.83
N LEU A 178 1.19 6.60 -14.18
CA LEU A 178 0.76 6.71 -15.58
C LEU A 178 1.22 8.02 -16.23
N GLY A 179 1.35 9.11 -15.47
CA GLY A 179 1.96 10.36 -15.95
C GLY A 179 3.37 10.15 -16.48
N ILE A 180 4.17 9.30 -15.82
CA ILE A 180 5.52 8.91 -16.27
C ILE A 180 5.44 7.99 -17.49
N LYS A 181 4.55 6.99 -17.45
CA LYS A 181 4.50 5.89 -18.44
C LYS A 181 3.81 6.21 -19.76
N THR A 182 2.83 7.11 -19.75
CA THR A 182 1.98 7.41 -20.91
C THR A 182 2.35 8.73 -21.58
N ARG A 183 1.78 9.03 -22.75
CA ARG A 183 1.98 10.26 -23.52
C ARG A 183 0.63 10.72 -24.12
N GLY A 184 0.59 11.96 -24.63
CA GLY A 184 -0.57 12.48 -25.36
C GLY A 184 -1.84 12.66 -24.51
N THR A 185 -2.99 12.42 -25.13
CA THR A 185 -4.33 12.63 -24.53
C THR A 185 -4.58 11.74 -23.31
N LEU A 186 -4.11 10.49 -23.32
CA LEU A 186 -4.20 9.57 -22.16
C LEU A 186 -3.55 10.21 -20.93
N ARG A 187 -2.31 10.69 -21.08
CA ARG A 187 -1.55 11.34 -20.01
C ARG A 187 -2.31 12.52 -19.42
N GLU A 188 -2.85 13.40 -20.26
CA GLU A 188 -3.59 14.59 -19.80
C GLU A 188 -4.84 14.21 -18.99
N ARG A 189 -5.56 13.16 -19.41
CA ARG A 189 -6.74 12.66 -18.70
C ARG A 189 -6.39 12.08 -17.32
N VAL A 190 -5.42 11.16 -17.27
CA VAL A 190 -5.03 10.51 -16.00
C VAL A 190 -4.42 11.52 -15.02
N VAL A 191 -3.62 12.46 -15.52
CA VAL A 191 -3.06 13.56 -14.73
C VAL A 191 -4.15 14.45 -14.14
N ARG A 192 -5.15 14.82 -14.93
CA ARG A 192 -6.27 15.64 -14.45
C ARG A 192 -7.06 14.90 -13.36
N ARG A 193 -7.32 13.60 -13.55
CA ARG A 193 -7.94 12.74 -12.53
C ARG A 193 -7.11 12.64 -11.25
N GLY A 194 -5.79 12.44 -11.38
CA GLY A 194 -4.86 12.42 -10.25
C GLY A 194 -4.89 13.69 -9.42
N ARG A 195 -4.92 14.87 -10.07
CA ARG A 195 -5.03 16.16 -9.38
C ARG A 195 -6.34 16.30 -8.59
N ALA A 196 -7.46 15.88 -9.17
CA ALA A 196 -8.73 15.84 -8.45
C ALA A 196 -8.68 14.86 -7.27
N ALA A 197 -8.08 13.69 -7.47
CA ALA A 197 -7.90 12.69 -6.43
C ALA A 197 -7.01 13.17 -5.28
N ILE A 198 -6.02 14.05 -5.52
CA ILE A 198 -5.23 14.66 -4.44
C ILE A 198 -6.13 15.46 -3.50
N ALA A 199 -7.03 16.30 -4.03
CA ALA A 199 -7.94 17.10 -3.22
C ALA A 199 -8.90 16.20 -2.41
N VAL A 200 -9.44 15.15 -3.05
CA VAL A 200 -10.29 14.15 -2.41
C VAL A 200 -9.53 13.42 -1.29
N TYR A 201 -8.30 12.97 -1.56
CA TYR A 201 -7.44 12.31 -0.59
C TYR A 201 -7.17 13.20 0.63
N VAL A 202 -6.79 14.47 0.43
CA VAL A 202 -6.55 15.41 1.54
C VAL A 202 -7.82 15.60 2.38
N GLY A 203 -8.97 15.77 1.73
CA GLY A 203 -10.26 15.89 2.42
C GLY A 203 -10.62 14.64 3.23
N LEU A 204 -10.40 13.45 2.65
CA LEU A 204 -10.65 12.17 3.31
C LEU A 204 -9.66 11.88 4.44
N PHE A 205 -8.38 12.26 4.29
CA PHE A 205 -7.38 12.14 5.34
C PHE A 205 -7.72 13.04 6.53
N ALA A 206 -8.15 14.28 6.28
CA ALA A 206 -8.66 15.18 7.31
C ALA A 206 -9.93 14.61 7.97
N LEU A 207 -10.85 14.06 7.17
CA LEU A 207 -12.05 13.40 7.69
C LEU A 207 -11.70 12.19 8.57
N THR A 208 -10.73 11.37 8.18
CA THR A 208 -10.19 10.28 9.01
C THR A 208 -9.75 10.83 10.36
N ALA A 209 -8.91 11.87 10.40
CA ALA A 209 -8.45 12.46 11.66
C ALA A 209 -9.62 12.97 12.53
N VAL A 210 -10.63 13.61 11.94
CA VAL A 210 -11.84 14.07 12.65
C VAL A 210 -12.66 12.90 13.20
N VAL A 211 -12.90 11.86 12.39
CA VAL A 211 -13.64 10.67 12.82
C VAL A 211 -12.91 9.99 13.97
N LEU A 212 -11.58 9.85 13.88
CA LEU A 212 -10.77 9.28 14.95
C LEU A 212 -10.84 10.12 16.23
N PHE A 213 -10.71 11.44 16.12
CA PHE A 213 -10.77 12.36 17.26
C PHE A 213 -12.11 12.28 18.01
N VAL A 214 -13.22 12.17 17.28
CA VAL A 214 -14.58 12.14 17.85
C VAL A 214 -14.93 10.77 18.42
N ARG A 215 -14.51 9.68 17.76
CA ARG A 215 -14.96 8.31 18.09
C ARG A 215 -14.02 7.56 19.03
N TYR A 216 -12.74 7.92 19.08
CA TYR A 216 -11.70 7.22 19.84
C TYR A 216 -10.97 8.21 20.76
N PRO A 217 -11.57 8.59 21.91
CA PRO A 217 -11.01 9.56 22.85
C PRO A 217 -9.58 9.24 23.30
N GLU A 218 -9.24 7.96 23.42
CA GLU A 218 -7.92 7.44 23.76
C GLU A 218 -6.84 7.83 22.75
N LEU A 219 -7.21 8.09 21.49
CA LEU A 219 -6.28 8.55 20.45
C LEU A 219 -6.08 10.06 20.43
N GLN A 220 -6.90 10.84 21.14
CA GLN A 220 -6.82 12.32 21.13
C GLN A 220 -5.43 12.86 21.52
N PRO A 221 -4.74 12.35 22.56
CA PRO A 221 -3.40 12.83 22.89
C PRO A 221 -2.40 12.64 21.76
N VAL A 222 -2.49 11.51 21.05
CA VAL A 222 -1.66 11.23 19.87
C VAL A 222 -2.05 12.16 18.72
N LEU A 223 -3.35 12.31 18.44
CA LEU A 223 -3.85 13.16 17.36
C LEU A 223 -3.52 14.65 17.54
N GLN A 224 -3.44 15.13 18.78
CA GLN A 224 -3.06 16.50 19.12
C GLN A 224 -1.54 16.71 19.27
N SER A 225 -0.76 15.66 19.07
CA SER A 225 0.69 15.71 19.23
C SER A 225 1.38 16.51 18.12
N ILE A 226 2.57 17.04 18.42
CA ILE A 226 3.42 17.73 17.45
C ILE A 226 3.76 16.84 16.24
N PRO A 227 4.13 15.55 16.39
CA PRO A 227 4.33 14.65 15.26
C PRO A 227 3.12 14.55 14.34
N THR A 228 1.91 14.41 14.88
CA THR A 228 0.70 14.34 14.04
C THR A 228 0.42 15.66 13.32
N ALA A 229 0.62 16.81 13.99
CA ALA A 229 0.53 18.11 13.32
C ALA A 229 1.55 18.25 12.17
N ALA A 230 2.78 17.75 12.36
CA ALA A 230 3.80 17.72 11.31
C ALA A 230 3.40 16.82 10.13
N MET A 231 2.74 15.67 10.37
CA MET A 231 2.22 14.80 9.33
C MET A 231 1.09 15.46 8.53
N VAL A 232 0.18 16.18 9.21
CA VAL A 232 -0.86 16.95 8.52
C VAL A 232 -0.24 18.01 7.61
N LEU A 233 0.75 18.76 8.11
CA LEU A 233 1.48 19.73 7.31
C LEU A 233 2.22 19.06 6.13
N ALA A 234 2.88 17.93 6.36
CA ALA A 234 3.57 17.18 5.32
C ALA A 234 2.59 16.70 4.23
N THR A 235 1.39 16.23 4.59
CA THR A 235 0.34 15.87 3.64
C THR A 235 -0.05 17.06 2.77
N LEU A 236 -0.21 18.25 3.36
CA LEU A 236 -0.53 19.46 2.60
C LEU A 236 0.63 19.87 1.67
N VAL A 237 1.87 19.79 2.14
CA VAL A 237 3.07 20.09 1.34
C VAL A 237 3.18 19.14 0.15
N PHE A 238 3.09 17.83 0.37
CA PHE A 238 3.12 16.85 -0.71
C PHE A 238 1.94 16.99 -1.66
N ALA A 239 0.74 17.34 -1.18
CA ALA A 239 -0.40 17.62 -2.04
C ALA A 239 -0.14 18.85 -2.94
N MET A 240 0.36 19.94 -2.38
CA MET A 240 0.72 21.15 -3.14
C MET A 240 1.83 20.87 -4.16
N LEU A 241 2.88 20.15 -3.76
CA LEU A 241 3.98 19.74 -4.66
C LEU A 241 3.46 18.82 -5.76
N GLY A 242 2.57 17.88 -5.44
CA GLY A 242 1.96 16.97 -6.42
C GLY A 242 1.16 17.73 -7.47
N VAL A 243 0.32 18.69 -7.05
CA VAL A 243 -0.43 19.55 -7.98
C VAL A 243 0.51 20.44 -8.80
N GLY A 244 1.52 21.05 -8.18
CA GLY A 244 2.48 21.94 -8.84
C GLY A 244 3.35 21.22 -9.87
N THR A 245 3.99 20.12 -9.49
CA THR A 245 4.84 19.32 -10.38
C THR A 245 4.06 18.76 -11.56
N THR A 246 2.84 18.27 -11.31
CA THR A 246 1.95 17.78 -12.37
C THR A 246 1.52 18.90 -13.32
N SER A 247 1.21 20.10 -12.81
CA SER A 247 0.82 21.25 -13.63
C SER A 247 1.94 21.73 -14.56
N ASN A 248 3.20 21.55 -14.13
CA ASN A 248 4.39 21.93 -14.87
C ASN A 248 4.95 20.78 -15.75
N GLY A 249 4.28 19.63 -15.81
CA GLY A 249 4.72 18.48 -16.59
C GLY A 249 5.91 17.69 -15.99
N TYR A 250 6.27 17.94 -14.73
CA TYR A 250 7.33 17.22 -14.02
C TYR A 250 6.81 15.93 -13.35
N TYR A 251 6.52 14.90 -14.15
CA TYR A 251 5.85 13.68 -13.69
C TYR A 251 6.63 12.85 -12.66
N HIS A 252 7.97 12.87 -12.69
CA HIS A 252 8.78 12.24 -11.63
C HIS A 252 8.59 12.94 -10.28
N GLY A 253 8.49 14.27 -10.27
CA GLY A 253 8.18 15.03 -9.06
C GLY A 253 6.77 14.76 -8.54
N ALA A 254 5.81 14.54 -9.44
CA ALA A 254 4.46 14.14 -9.07
C ALA A 254 4.43 12.76 -8.40
N PHE A 255 5.20 11.79 -8.93
CA PHE A 255 5.34 10.47 -8.32
C PHE A 255 6.03 10.53 -6.96
N LEU A 256 7.11 11.31 -6.81
CA LEU A 256 7.76 11.52 -5.51
C LEU A 256 6.80 12.16 -4.49
N SER A 257 5.94 13.08 -4.93
CA SER A 257 4.93 13.71 -4.07
C SER A 257 3.87 12.69 -3.63
N ALA A 258 3.37 11.87 -4.56
CA ALA A 258 2.42 10.80 -4.27
C ALA A 258 3.02 9.74 -3.33
N ALA A 259 4.29 9.38 -3.52
CA ALA A 259 5.03 8.51 -2.61
C ALA A 259 5.17 9.11 -1.21
N GLY A 260 5.41 10.42 -1.13
CA GLY A 260 5.39 11.18 0.13
C GLY A 260 4.04 11.10 0.85
N LEU A 261 2.91 11.22 0.13
CA LEU A 261 1.57 11.05 0.71
C LEU A 261 1.37 9.64 1.29
N ALA A 262 1.80 8.59 0.56
CA ALA A 262 1.72 7.21 1.04
C ALA A 262 2.61 6.98 2.27
N ALA A 263 3.83 7.54 2.28
CA ALA A 263 4.74 7.46 3.42
C ALA A 263 4.15 8.15 4.66
N VAL A 264 3.55 9.33 4.51
CA VAL A 264 2.88 10.04 5.60
C VAL A 264 1.68 9.24 6.12
N PHE A 265 0.89 8.63 5.24
CA PHE A 265 -0.23 7.77 5.65
C PHE A 265 0.26 6.59 6.50
N VAL A 266 1.29 5.88 6.05
CA VAL A 266 1.86 4.73 6.78
C VAL A 266 2.48 5.17 8.10
N LEU A 267 3.15 6.31 8.12
CA LEU A 267 3.71 6.89 9.35
C LEU A 267 2.59 7.25 10.34
N PHE A 268 1.47 7.79 9.86
CA PHE A 268 0.30 8.09 10.67
C PHE A 268 -0.27 6.81 11.29
N ILE A 269 -0.49 5.76 10.49
CA ILE A 269 -0.92 4.43 10.97
C ILE A 269 0.07 3.86 12.00
N SER A 270 1.38 3.95 11.73
CA SER A 270 2.43 3.47 12.65
C SER A 270 2.41 4.22 13.99
N THR A 271 2.12 5.52 13.96
CA THR A 271 2.05 6.38 15.14
C THR A 271 0.82 6.10 15.99
N LEU A 272 -0.31 5.77 15.35
CA LEU A 272 -1.52 5.35 16.07
C LEU A 272 -1.36 3.97 16.71
N LEU A 273 -0.60 3.08 16.07
CA LEU A 273 -0.39 1.73 16.56
C LEU A 273 0.67 1.69 17.67
N TYR A 274 1.78 2.43 17.54
CA TYR A 274 2.87 2.42 18.52
C TYR A 274 2.46 2.98 19.91
N PRO A 275 2.90 2.37 21.03
CA PRO A 275 3.77 1.19 21.16
C PRO A 275 3.01 -0.16 21.15
N ALA A 276 1.71 -0.14 20.87
CA ALA A 276 0.93 -1.35 20.66
C ALA A 276 1.29 -2.01 19.32
N VAL A 277 0.97 -3.30 19.19
CA VAL A 277 0.97 -4.03 17.91
C VAL A 277 -0.38 -4.73 17.71
N ASP A 278 -1.10 -5.01 18.79
CA ASP A 278 -2.47 -5.52 18.77
C ASP A 278 -3.33 -4.84 19.85
N PRO A 279 -3.87 -3.64 19.56
CA PRO A 279 -4.65 -2.87 20.52
C PRO A 279 -5.87 -3.61 21.08
N ALA A 280 -6.58 -4.40 20.26
CA ALA A 280 -7.75 -5.14 20.73
C ALA A 280 -7.40 -6.32 21.64
N ALA A 281 -6.17 -6.85 21.58
CA ALA A 281 -5.67 -7.81 22.56
C ALA A 281 -4.87 -7.16 23.70
N GLY A 282 -4.65 -5.83 23.64
CA GLY A 282 -3.84 -5.09 24.60
C GLY A 282 -2.34 -5.44 24.55
N LEU A 283 -1.84 -5.95 23.42
CA LEU A 283 -0.44 -6.36 23.30
C LEU A 283 0.45 -5.22 22.77
N SER A 284 1.48 -4.89 23.54
CA SER A 284 2.57 -4.03 23.10
C SER A 284 3.64 -4.77 22.31
N ILE A 285 4.56 -4.04 21.68
CA ILE A 285 5.72 -4.61 20.99
C ILE A 285 6.48 -5.56 21.93
N THR A 286 6.70 -5.15 23.18
CA THR A 286 7.45 -5.94 24.16
C THR A 286 6.69 -7.18 24.64
N ASP A 287 5.35 -7.13 24.64
CA ASP A 287 4.53 -8.27 25.07
C ASP A 287 4.39 -9.33 23.98
N ALA A 288 4.36 -8.91 22.72
CA ALA A 288 4.04 -9.76 21.58
C ALA A 288 5.26 -10.31 20.83
N VAL A 289 6.44 -9.74 21.04
CA VAL A 289 7.65 -10.11 20.30
C VAL A 289 8.14 -11.51 20.67
N VAL A 290 8.69 -12.23 19.69
CA VAL A 290 9.34 -13.53 19.92
C VAL A 290 10.59 -13.43 20.82
N SER A 291 11.09 -14.58 21.24
CA SER A 291 12.28 -14.67 22.09
C SER A 291 13.51 -14.01 21.46
N PRO A 292 14.49 -13.54 22.27
CA PRO A 292 15.71 -12.93 21.76
C PRO A 292 16.47 -13.78 20.76
N LEU A 293 16.65 -15.07 21.03
CA LEU A 293 17.32 -15.96 20.09
C LEU A 293 16.63 -15.99 18.73
N SER A 294 15.30 -16.17 18.71
CA SER A 294 14.53 -16.22 17.47
C SER A 294 14.65 -14.91 16.69
N LEU A 295 14.46 -13.76 17.35
CA LEU A 295 14.51 -12.46 16.69
C LEU A 295 15.92 -12.12 16.18
N ASN A 296 16.96 -12.45 16.95
CA ASN A 296 18.36 -12.25 16.55
C ASN A 296 18.70 -13.05 15.28
N LEU A 297 18.27 -14.31 15.21
CA LEU A 297 18.51 -15.15 14.04
C LEU A 297 17.73 -14.66 12.82
N THR A 298 16.45 -14.31 12.96
CA THR A 298 15.66 -13.77 11.84
C THR A 298 16.17 -12.41 11.39
N ALA A 299 16.72 -11.59 12.29
CA ALA A 299 17.37 -10.32 11.94
C ALA A 299 18.61 -10.53 11.06
N VAL A 300 19.42 -11.56 11.31
CA VAL A 300 20.57 -11.88 10.42
C VAL A 300 20.07 -12.19 9.01
N PHE A 301 19.03 -13.00 8.86
CA PHE A 301 18.44 -13.27 7.55
C PHE A 301 17.90 -11.98 6.91
N ALA A 302 17.19 -11.14 7.65
CA ALA A 302 16.66 -9.87 7.15
C ALA A 302 17.78 -8.95 6.63
N VAL A 303 18.88 -8.81 7.36
CA VAL A 303 20.04 -7.98 6.94
C VAL A 303 20.68 -8.48 5.65
N VAL A 304 20.64 -9.78 5.37
CA VAL A 304 21.17 -10.35 4.12
C VAL A 304 20.16 -10.25 2.97
N PHE A 305 18.91 -10.64 3.20
CA PHE A 305 17.91 -10.77 2.13
C PHE A 305 17.25 -9.44 1.75
N LEU A 306 17.03 -8.51 2.68
CA LEU A 306 16.41 -7.21 2.36
C LEU A 306 17.24 -6.40 1.35
N PRO A 307 18.58 -6.31 1.44
CA PRO A 307 19.38 -5.67 0.39
C PRO A 307 19.29 -6.37 -0.96
N ILE A 308 19.22 -7.71 -0.99
CA ILE A 308 19.08 -8.49 -2.23
C ILE A 308 17.73 -8.17 -2.88
N ILE A 309 16.65 -8.16 -2.10
CA ILE A 309 15.32 -7.77 -2.55
C ILE A 309 15.37 -6.32 -3.07
N GLY A 310 15.97 -5.40 -2.31
CA GLY A 310 16.13 -4.01 -2.73
C GLY A 310 16.87 -3.86 -4.06
N PHE A 311 17.98 -4.58 -4.25
CA PHE A 311 18.73 -4.58 -5.51
C PHE A 311 17.89 -5.14 -6.67
N TYR A 312 17.16 -6.23 -6.43
CA TYR A 312 16.24 -6.80 -7.41
C TYR A 312 15.18 -5.77 -7.86
N PHE A 313 14.58 -5.03 -6.93
CA PHE A 313 13.61 -3.98 -7.26
C PHE A 313 14.24 -2.80 -8.01
N VAL A 314 15.43 -2.34 -7.60
CA VAL A 314 16.17 -1.29 -8.32
C VAL A 314 16.45 -1.75 -9.76
N PHE A 315 16.93 -2.99 -9.93
CA PHE A 315 17.18 -3.57 -11.24
C PHE A 315 15.90 -3.65 -12.07
N LEU A 316 14.82 -4.19 -11.51
CA LEU A 316 13.52 -4.36 -12.18
C LEU A 316 12.95 -3.02 -12.67
N TYR A 317 12.89 -2.01 -11.80
CA TYR A 317 12.34 -0.70 -12.14
C TYR A 317 13.25 0.11 -13.08
N THR A 318 14.57 -0.15 -13.06
CA THR A 318 15.49 0.45 -14.03
C THR A 318 15.31 -0.17 -15.42
N LEU A 319 15.19 -1.50 -15.48
CA LEU A 319 14.98 -2.24 -16.72
C LEU A 319 13.68 -1.81 -17.42
N PHE A 320 12.60 -1.65 -16.64
CA PHE A 320 11.30 -1.21 -17.14
C PHE A 320 11.07 0.30 -16.95
N SER A 321 12.10 1.14 -16.99
CA SER A 321 11.96 2.59 -16.75
C SER A 321 11.31 3.35 -17.92
N GLY A 322 11.43 2.83 -19.15
CA GLY A 322 10.92 3.45 -20.36
C GLY A 322 9.39 3.66 -20.41
N PRO A 323 8.89 4.45 -21.37
CA PRO A 323 7.45 4.56 -21.63
C PRO A 323 6.85 3.19 -21.98
N ALA A 324 5.59 2.96 -21.63
CA ALA A 324 4.93 1.71 -21.97
C ALA A 324 4.62 1.68 -23.48
N SER A 325 5.06 0.63 -24.18
CA SER A 325 4.65 0.33 -25.55
C SER A 325 3.99 -1.05 -25.59
N PRO A 326 2.99 -1.28 -26.47
CA PRO A 326 2.40 -2.61 -26.64
C PRO A 326 3.45 -3.68 -27.01
N GLU A 327 4.52 -3.29 -27.71
CA GLU A 327 5.64 -4.17 -28.07
C GLU A 327 6.48 -4.65 -26.86
N THR A 328 6.35 -4.00 -25.69
CA THR A 328 7.02 -4.45 -24.46
C THR A 328 6.18 -5.43 -23.65
N SER A 329 4.94 -5.74 -24.06
CA SER A 329 4.17 -6.85 -23.48
C SER A 329 4.83 -8.15 -23.92
N TYR A 330 5.34 -8.93 -22.97
CA TYR A 330 5.89 -10.25 -23.26
C TYR A 330 4.76 -11.13 -23.83
N SER A 331 4.84 -11.48 -25.11
CA SER A 331 4.06 -12.58 -25.66
C SER A 331 4.51 -13.86 -24.95
N SER A 332 3.77 -14.28 -23.93
CA SER A 332 3.90 -15.63 -23.38
C SER A 332 3.37 -16.61 -24.42
N HIS A 333 4.27 -17.14 -25.23
CA HIS A 333 4.07 -18.41 -25.94
C HIS A 333 3.95 -19.57 -24.96
#